data_AF-A0A934S362-F1
#
_entry.id   AF-A0A934S362-F1
#
_cell.length_a   1.000
_cell.length_b   1.000
_cell.length_c   1.000
_cell.angle_alpha   90.00
_cell.angle_beta   90.00
_cell.angle_gamma   90.00
#
_symmetry.space_group_name_H-M   'P 1'
#
loop_
_entity.id
_entity.type
_entity.pdbx_description
1 polymer ?
#
loop_
_entity_poly.entity_id
_entity_poly.type
_entity_poly.pdbx_seq_one_letter_code
_entity_poly.pdbx_strand_id
1 'polypeptide(L)'
;MIRTLIFDLDDYLAPASTVGEKLYEPAFEAMREKNQGALSQSTLEQAFDDIGHHPLDWVAERYGFPEEVRDADSFVQSRIELPRIIRNH
;
A
#
# COMPACT_ATOMS: atom_id res chain seq x y z
N MET A 1 15.12 -30.18 -16.83
CA MET A 1 14.26 -30.45 -15.65
C MET A 1 14.32 -29.24 -14.74
N ILE A 2 13.21 -28.56 -14.49
CA ILE A 2 13.13 -27.39 -13.61
C ILE A 2 13.11 -27.88 -12.16
N ARG A 3 13.89 -27.25 -11.27
CA ARG A 3 14.04 -27.64 -9.86
C ARG A 3 13.31 -26.73 -8.88
N THR A 4 13.03 -25.48 -9.28
CA THR A 4 12.34 -24.48 -8.44
C THR A 4 11.62 -23.49 -9.34
N LEU A 5 10.45 -23.05 -8.88
CA LEU A 5 9.67 -21.96 -9.47
C LEU A 5 9.46 -20.91 -8.38
N ILE A 6 9.61 -19.65 -8.75
CA ILE A 6 9.24 -18.50 -7.92
C ILE A 6 8.06 -17.87 -8.62
N PHE A 7 6.99 -17.67 -7.86
CA PHE A 7 5.78 -17.03 -8.35
C PHE A 7 5.61 -15.71 -7.63
N ASP A 8 5.26 -14.70 -8.41
CA ASP A 8 4.78 -13.44 -7.88
C ASP A 8 3.35 -13.60 -7.37
N LEU A 9 2.96 -12.84 -6.35
CA LEU A 9 1.62 -12.93 -5.79
C LEU A 9 0.63 -12.11 -6.63
N ASP A 10 0.95 -10.83 -6.82
CA ASP A 10 0.07 -9.85 -7.44
C ASP A 10 0.04 -10.03 -8.96
N ASP A 11 -1.17 -10.06 -9.51
CA ASP A 11 -1.53 -10.29 -10.92
C ASP A 11 -1.00 -11.58 -11.59
N TYR A 12 -0.18 -12.37 -10.89
CA TYR A 12 0.27 -13.69 -11.34
C TYR A 12 -0.47 -14.85 -10.64
N LEU A 13 -0.57 -14.83 -9.31
CA LEU A 13 -1.29 -15.85 -8.54
C LEU A 13 -2.67 -15.37 -8.05
N ALA A 14 -2.84 -14.07 -7.86
CA ALA A 14 -4.09 -13.44 -7.47
C ALA A 14 -4.17 -12.02 -8.06
N PRO A 15 -5.35 -11.49 -8.41
CA PRO A 15 -5.47 -10.07 -8.75
C PRO A 15 -4.82 -9.19 -7.67
N ALA A 16 -4.10 -8.13 -8.04
CA ALA A 16 -3.50 -7.19 -7.08
C ALA A 16 -4.54 -6.63 -6.08
N SER A 17 -5.79 -6.49 -6.52
CA SER A 17 -6.94 -6.09 -5.69
C SER A 17 -7.40 -7.15 -4.67
N THR A 18 -6.85 -8.36 -4.70
CA THR A 18 -7.19 -9.45 -3.78
C THR A 18 -6.63 -9.19 -2.39
N VAL A 19 -5.51 -8.47 -2.30
CA VAL A 19 -4.97 -7.97 -1.04
C VAL A 19 -5.87 -6.82 -0.60
N GLY A 20 -6.96 -7.18 0.10
CA GLY A 20 -8.04 -6.24 0.37
C GLY A 20 -7.60 -4.97 1.08
N GLU A 21 -8.33 -3.88 0.87
CA GLU A 21 -8.13 -2.53 1.44
C GLU A 21 -7.72 -2.55 2.93
N LYS A 22 -8.25 -3.51 3.70
CA LYS A 22 -7.91 -3.72 5.11
C LYS A 22 -6.43 -3.91 5.41
N LEU A 23 -5.64 -4.43 4.46
CA LEU A 23 -4.20 -4.54 4.63
C LEU A 23 -3.55 -3.15 4.66
N TYR A 24 -4.02 -2.26 3.80
CA TYR A 24 -3.45 -0.93 3.60
C TYR A 24 -4.13 0.15 4.46
N GLU A 25 -5.31 -0.11 5.03
CA GLU A 25 -6.07 0.85 5.85
C GLU A 25 -5.20 1.52 6.94
N PRO A 26 -4.34 0.80 7.69
CA PRO A 26 -3.49 1.45 8.68
C PRO A 26 -2.54 2.51 8.08
N ALA A 27 -2.03 2.27 6.88
CA ALA A 27 -1.17 3.23 6.17
C ALA A 27 -2.00 4.41 5.63
N PHE A 28 -3.18 4.11 5.07
CA PHE A 28 -4.09 5.13 4.56
C PHE A 28 -4.59 6.08 5.66
N GLU A 29 -4.87 5.57 6.87
CA GLU A 29 -5.21 6.41 8.02
C GLU A 29 -4.07 7.34 8.41
N ALA A 30 -2.83 6.83 8.50
CA ALA A 30 -1.66 7.66 8.80
C ALA A 30 -1.48 8.76 7.74
N MET A 31 -1.73 8.46 6.47
CA MET A 31 -1.69 9.44 5.37
C MET A 31 -2.82 10.48 5.49
N ARG A 32 -4.03 10.08 5.88
CA ARG A 32 -5.15 11.00 6.15
C ARG A 32 -4.82 11.96 7.30
N GLU A 33 -4.22 11.45 8.39
CA GLU A 33 -3.81 12.27 9.54
C GLU A 33 -2.74 13.31 9.15
N LYS A 34 -1.74 12.91 8.36
CA LYS A 34 -0.67 13.79 7.90
C LYS A 34 -1.11 14.77 6.80
N ASN A 35 -2.19 14.49 6.07
CA ASN A 35 -2.67 15.34 4.99
C ASN A 35 -3.05 16.75 5.46
N GLN A 36 -3.55 16.93 6.69
CA GLN A 36 -3.88 18.25 7.29
C GLN A 36 -4.70 19.19 6.37
N GLY A 37 -5.47 18.64 5.43
CA GLY A 37 -6.26 19.40 4.45
C GLY A 37 -5.52 19.85 3.19
N ALA A 38 -4.28 19.39 2.96
CA ALA A 38 -3.52 19.67 1.74
C ALA A 38 -4.20 19.12 0.48
N LEU A 39 -4.79 17.93 0.60
CA LEU A 39 -5.62 17.30 -0.43
C LEU A 39 -7.06 17.17 0.04
N SER A 40 -7.99 17.23 -0.91
CA SER A 40 -9.40 16.96 -0.62
C SER A 40 -9.63 15.46 -0.32
N GLN A 41 -10.68 15.15 0.43
CA GLN A 41 -11.02 13.76 0.76
C GLN A 41 -11.22 12.90 -0.51
N SER A 42 -11.92 13.42 -1.52
CA SER A 42 -12.13 12.69 -2.77
C SER A 42 -10.84 12.48 -3.57
N THR A 43 -9.86 13.39 -3.44
CA THR A 43 -8.52 13.20 -4.02
C THR A 43 -7.76 12.08 -3.33
N LEU A 44 -7.85 11.99 -1.99
CA LEU A 44 -7.24 10.90 -1.23
C LEU A 44 -7.86 9.55 -1.55
N GLU A 45 -9.19 9.47 -1.65
CA GLU A 45 -9.89 8.24 -2.04
C GLU A 45 -9.43 7.74 -3.41
N GLN A 46 -9.36 8.63 -4.42
CA GLN A 46 -8.84 8.27 -5.74
C GLN A 46 -7.36 7.85 -5.72
N ALA A 47 -6.54 8.50 -4.89
CA ALA A 47 -5.13 8.15 -4.79
C ALA A 47 -4.93 6.78 -4.11
N PHE A 48 -5.76 6.43 -3.13
CA PHE A 48 -5.70 5.13 -2.45
C PHE A 48 -6.11 3.97 -3.35
N ASP A 49 -7.10 4.18 -4.23
CA ASP A 49 -7.46 3.21 -5.27
C ASP A 49 -6.30 2.95 -6.25
N ASP A 50 -5.55 4.01 -6.59
CA ASP A 50 -4.42 3.94 -7.51
C ASP A 50 -3.17 3.28 -6.89
N ILE A 51 -2.98 3.33 -5.57
CA ILE A 51 -1.82 2.69 -4.88
C ILE A 51 -1.78 1.18 -5.08
N GLY A 52 -2.93 0.53 -5.30
CA GLY A 52 -2.97 -0.91 -5.59
C GLY A 52 -2.40 -1.29 -6.97
N HIS A 53 -2.26 -0.33 -7.87
CA HIS A 53 -1.88 -0.55 -9.27
C HIS A 53 -0.63 0.22 -9.69
N HIS A 54 -0.24 1.23 -8.89
CA HIS A 54 0.85 2.13 -9.20
C HIS A 54 1.77 2.31 -8.00
N PRO A 55 3.09 2.46 -8.25
CA PRO A 55 4.05 2.84 -7.22
C PRO A 55 3.65 4.13 -6.48
N LEU A 56 3.92 4.20 -5.17
CA LEU A 56 3.53 5.33 -4.32
C LEU A 56 4.14 6.66 -4.78
N ASP A 57 5.36 6.66 -5.31
CA ASP A 57 6.02 7.84 -5.85
C ASP A 57 5.29 8.39 -7.07
N TRP A 58 4.81 7.50 -7.95
CA TRP A 58 3.96 7.84 -9.10
C TRP A 58 2.63 8.43 -8.65
N VAL A 59 1.94 7.78 -7.70
CA VAL A 59 0.66 8.28 -7.15
C VAL A 59 0.88 9.66 -6.52
N ALA A 60 1.92 9.81 -5.71
CA ALA A 60 2.22 11.05 -5.04
C ALA A 60 2.52 12.20 -6.01
N GLU A 61 3.23 11.95 -7.10
CA GLU A 61 3.43 12.94 -8.16
C GLU A 61 2.11 13.28 -8.86
N ARG A 62 1.30 12.27 -9.19
CA ARG A 62 0.03 12.45 -9.90
C ARG A 62 -1.00 13.25 -9.11
N TYR A 63 -1.12 12.99 -7.82
CA TYR A 63 -2.12 13.60 -6.94
C TYR A 63 -1.58 14.80 -6.14
N GLY A 64 -0.31 15.16 -6.30
CA GLY A 64 0.30 16.32 -5.67
C GLY A 64 0.50 16.16 -4.16
N PHE A 65 0.88 14.95 -3.71
CA PHE A 65 1.09 14.68 -2.29
C PHE A 65 2.23 15.56 -1.75
N PRO A 66 2.00 16.27 -0.62
CA PRO A 66 3.08 16.95 0.08
C PRO A 66 4.05 15.92 0.69
N GLU A 67 5.30 16.31 0.92
CA GLU A 67 6.38 15.41 1.35
C GLU A 67 6.02 14.63 2.62
N GLU A 68 5.29 15.28 3.52
CA GLU A 68 4.81 14.72 4.78
C GLU A 68 3.85 13.54 4.59
N VAL A 69 3.06 13.53 3.50
CA VAL A 69 2.14 12.43 3.15
C VAL A 69 2.86 11.31 2.39
N ARG A 70 3.99 11.61 1.73
CA ARG A 70 4.80 10.65 0.94
C ARG A 70 5.70 9.79 1.82
N ASP A 71 5.91 10.17 3.07
CA ASP A 71 6.90 9.58 3.95
C ASP A 71 6.60 8.10 4.25
N ALA A 72 7.57 7.23 3.95
CA ALA A 72 7.50 5.79 4.16
C ALA A 72 7.29 5.41 5.64
N ASP A 73 7.64 6.29 6.59
CA ASP A 73 7.37 6.09 8.01
C ASP A 73 5.88 5.93 8.31
N SER A 74 4.99 6.49 7.48
CA SER A 74 3.53 6.32 7.59
C SER A 74 3.13 4.86 7.42
N PHE A 75 3.77 4.17 6.46
CA PHE A 75 3.58 2.75 6.18
C PHE A 75 4.26 1.84 7.21
N VAL A 76 5.42 2.25 7.73
CA VAL A 76 6.21 1.45 8.69
C VAL A 76 5.64 1.54 10.12
N GLN A 77 5.13 2.70 10.54
CA GLN A 77 4.38 2.85 11.80
C GLN A 77 3.09 2.04 11.78
N SER A 78 2.46 1.95 10.61
CA SER A 78 1.31 1.10 10.38
C SER A 78 1.77 -0.36 10.25
N ARG A 79 2.15 -0.99 11.36
CA ARG A 79 2.58 -2.41 11.38
C ARG A 79 1.49 -3.29 10.78
N ILE A 80 1.65 -3.66 9.52
CA ILE A 80 1.05 -4.87 8.97
C ILE A 80 1.84 -6.02 9.60
N GLU A 81 1.36 -6.53 10.73
CA GLU A 81 1.91 -7.75 11.29
C GLU A 81 1.60 -8.90 10.32
N LEU A 82 2.60 -9.27 9.51
CA LEU A 82 2.57 -10.55 8.82
C LEU A 82 2.47 -11.63 9.91
N PRO A 83 1.40 -12.43 9.96
CA PRO A 83 1.30 -13.49 10.94
C PRO A 83 2.52 -14.39 10.76
N ARG A 84 3.31 -14.50 11.84
CA ARG A 84 4.54 -15.28 11.88
C ARG A 84 4.19 -16.68 11.39
N ILE A 85 4.61 -17.04 10.17
CA ILE A 85 4.46 -18.40 9.65
C ILE A 85 5.20 -19.30 10.63
N ILE A 86 4.45 -20.04 11.44
CA ILE A 86 4.98 -21.06 12.33
C ILE A 86 5.49 -22.16 11.39
N ARG A 87 6.80 -22.18 11.15
CA ARG A 87 7.47 -23.36 10.58
C ARG A 87 7.42 -24.44 11.64
N ASN A 88 6.43 -25.32 11.56
CA ASN A 88 6.48 -26.60 12.24
C ASN A 88 7.53 -27.46 11.51
N HIS A 89 8.62 -27.76 12.22
CA HIS A 89 9.58 -28.81 11.88
C HIS A 89 9.03 -30.17 12.30
#